data_AF-A0A2Z2NTR7-F1
#
_entry.id   AF-A0A2Z2NTR7-F1
#
_cell.length_a   1.000
_cell.length_b   1.000
_cell.length_c   1.000
_cell.angle_alpha   90.00
_cell.angle_beta   90.00
_cell.angle_gamma   90.00
#
_symmetry.space_group_name_H-M   'P 1'
#
loop_
_entity.id
_entity.type
_entity.pdbx_description
1 polymer ?
#
loop_
_entity_poly.entity_id
_entity_poly.type
_entity_poly.pdbx_seq_one_letter_code
_entity_poly.pdbx_strand_id
1 'polypeptide(L)' 'MQYGTEVQGVVSYLSQYQMLPYARLKEAMADLFQIHLSEGTVNNILTRAYHHLEQFDSWVKDMAGPL' A
#
# COMPACT_ATOMS: atom_id res chain seq x y z
N MET A 1 -0.61 -11.94 -11.49
CA MET A 1 0.22 -10.83 -12.01
C MET A 1 0.77 -10.04 -10.83
N GLN A 2 2.04 -9.63 -10.89
CA GLN A 2 2.67 -8.77 -9.88
C GLN A 2 3.06 -7.45 -10.56
N TYR A 3 2.54 -6.34 -10.05
CA TYR A 3 2.88 -5.00 -10.53
C TYR A 3 4.26 -4.58 -9.99
N GLY A 4 4.97 -3.72 -10.72
CA GLY A 4 6.27 -3.19 -10.31
C GLY A 4 6.21 -2.34 -9.02
N THR A 5 7.36 -2.11 -8.40
CA THR A 5 7.49 -1.36 -7.14
C THR A 5 6.93 0.05 -7.22
N GLU A 6 7.02 0.72 -8.37
CA GLU A 6 6.47 2.07 -8.59
C GLU A 6 4.94 2.11 -8.41
N VAL A 7 4.22 1.20 -9.07
CA VAL A 7 2.76 1.08 -8.94
C VAL A 7 2.38 0.74 -7.50
N GLN A 8 3.14 -0.16 -6.85
CA GLN A 8 2.90 -0.51 -5.46
C GLN A 8 3.09 0.69 -4.52
N GLY A 9 4.13 1.51 -4.75
CA GLY A 9 4.40 2.73 -4.00
C GLY A 9 3.29 3.76 -4.12
N VAL A 10 2.83 4.03 -5.35
CA VAL A 10 1.72 4.98 -5.60
C VAL A 10 0.43 4.52 -4.92
N VAL A 11 0.08 3.23 -5.07
CA VAL A 11 -1.12 2.65 -4.42
C VAL A 11 -1.04 2.76 -2.90
N SER A 12 0.10 2.42 -2.30
CA SER A 12 0.31 2.54 -0.86
C SER A 12 0.24 4.00 -0.39
N TYR A 13 0.84 4.93 -1.11
CA TYR A 13 0.80 6.36 -0.77
C TYR A 13 -0.63 6.92 -0.81
N LEU A 14 -1.36 6.70 -1.91
CA LEU A 14 -2.72 7.20 -2.05
C LEU A 14 -3.68 6.56 -1.04
N SER A 15 -3.47 5.29 -0.71
CA SER A 15 -4.28 4.61 0.30
C SER A 15 -3.95 5.07 1.72
N GLN A 16 -2.68 5.10 2.11
CA GLN A 16 -2.29 5.29 3.51
C GLN A 16 -2.08 6.75 3.90
N TYR A 17 -1.55 7.57 2.99
CA TYR A 17 -1.29 8.98 3.26
C TYR A 17 -2.46 9.87 2.86
N GLN A 18 -3.07 9.62 1.71
CA GLN A 18 -4.23 10.39 1.22
C GLN A 18 -5.58 9.78 1.64
N MET A 19 -5.56 8.60 2.27
CA MET A 19 -6.75 7.91 2.80
C MET A 19 -7.83 7.63 1.74
N LEU A 20 -7.43 7.39 0.49
CA LEU A 20 -8.40 7.08 -0.56
C LEU A 20 -9.06 5.73 -0.30
N PRO A 21 -10.41 5.65 -0.29
CA PRO A 21 -11.11 4.37 -0.25
C PRO A 21 -10.86 3.58 -1.55
N TYR A 22 -10.97 2.26 -1.50
CA TYR A 22 -10.56 1.38 -2.60
C TYR A 22 -11.22 1.70 -3.95
N ALA A 23 -12.51 2.07 -3.94
CA ALA A 23 -13.21 2.46 -5.17
C ALA A 23 -12.56 3.70 -5.82
N ARG A 24 -12.27 4.74 -5.03
CA ARG A 24 -11.63 5.98 -5.50
C ARG A 24 -10.18 5.76 -5.90
N LEU A 25 -9.47 4.88 -5.20
CA LEU A 25 -8.10 4.52 -5.56
C LEU A 25 -8.05 3.82 -6.93
N LYS A 26 -9.00 2.93 -7.22
CA LYS A 26 -9.10 2.28 -8.53
C LYS A 26 -9.40 3.27 -9.64
N GLU A 27 -10.35 4.18 -9.42
CA GLU A 27 -10.67 5.27 -10.35
C GLU A 27 -9.42 6.13 -10.61
N ALA A 28 -8.73 6.58 -9.56
CA ALA A 28 -7.51 7.37 -9.70
C ALA A 28 -6.39 6.65 -10.47
N MET A 29 -6.20 5.35 -10.24
CA MET A 29 -5.20 4.56 -10.96
C MET A 29 -5.56 4.37 -12.44
N ALA A 30 -6.85 4.22 -12.76
CA ALA A 30 -7.33 4.17 -14.13
C ALA A 30 -7.20 5.53 -14.83
N ASP A 31 -7.66 6.61 -14.19
CA ASP A 31 -7.73 7.94 -14.82
C ASP A 31 -6.33 8.56 -15.00
N LEU A 32 -5.49 8.51 -13.97
CA LEU A 32 -4.20 9.20 -13.95
C LEU A 32 -3.08 8.38 -14.59
N PHE A 33 -3.16 7.05 -14.51
CA PHE A 33 -2.08 6.16 -14.94
C PHE A 33 -2.50 5.12 -15.98
N GLN A 34 -3.78 5.08 -16.36
CA GLN A 34 -4.33 4.09 -17.31
C GLN A 34 -4.15 2.64 -16.85
N ILE A 35 -4.03 2.43 -15.52
CA ILE A 35 -3.85 1.12 -14.90
C ILE A 35 -5.16 0.70 -14.22
N HIS A 36 -5.78 -0.35 -14.74
CA HIS A 36 -7.01 -0.90 -14.19
C HIS A 36 -6.68 -1.93 -13.10
N LEU A 37 -6.91 -1.54 -11.84
CA LEU A 37 -6.69 -2.42 -10.69
C LEU A 37 -8.01 -3.08 -10.23
N SER A 38 -7.92 -4.35 -9.85
CA SER A 38 -8.97 -4.99 -9.06
C SER A 38 -8.79 -4.69 -7.58
N GLU A 39 -9.86 -4.79 -6.78
CA GLU A 39 -9.78 -4.62 -5.31
C GLU A 39 -8.86 -5.65 -4.67
N GLY A 40 -8.89 -6.90 -5.16
CA GLY A 40 -7.95 -7.94 -4.71
C GLY A 40 -6.50 -7.57 -5.00
N THR A 41 -6.22 -6.87 -6.12
CA THR A 41 -4.87 -6.38 -6.41
C THR A 41 -4.45 -5.29 -5.43
N VAL A 42 -5.33 -4.31 -5.18
CA VAL A 42 -5.07 -3.25 -4.19
C VAL A 42 -4.81 -3.85 -2.82
N ASN A 43 -5.65 -4.76 -2.36
CA ASN A 43 -5.47 -5.47 -1.10
C ASN A 43 -4.12 -6.19 -1.05
N ASN A 44 -3.78 -6.96 -2.09
CA ASN A 44 -2.50 -7.68 -2.15
C ASN A 44 -1.28 -6.75 -2.10
N ILE A 45 -1.36 -5.55 -2.69
CA ILE A 45 -0.30 -4.55 -2.62
C ILE A 45 -0.15 -4.04 -1.19
N LEU A 46 -1.26 -3.65 -0.55
CA LEU A 46 -1.26 -3.09 0.80
C LEU A 46 -0.85 -4.12 1.85
N THR A 47 -1.30 -5.37 1.72
CA THR A 47 -0.87 -6.48 2.59
C THR A 47 0.63 -6.73 2.49
N ARG A 48 1.22 -6.72 1.28
CA ARG A 48 2.67 -6.84 1.13
C ARG A 48 3.41 -5.67 1.76
N ALA A 49 2.92 -4.45 1.56
CA ALA A 49 3.50 -3.26 2.19
C ALA A 49 3.47 -3.36 3.73
N TYR A 50 2.35 -3.82 4.30
CA TYR A 50 2.21 -4.08 5.73
C TYR A 50 3.23 -5.11 6.24
N HIS A 51 3.37 -6.26 5.57
CA HIS A 51 4.34 -7.28 6.00
C HIS A 51 5.79 -6.79 5.90
N HIS A 52 6.14 -5.95 4.92
CA HIS A 52 7.48 -5.34 4.87
C HIS A 52 7.74 -4.36 6.03
N LEU A 53 6.69 -3.76 6.59
CA LEU A 53 6.79 -2.88 7.75
C LEU A 53 6.93 -3.64 9.08
N GLU A 54 6.59 -4.93 9.14
CA GLU A 54 6.68 -5.73 10.38
C GLU A 54 8.09 -5.75 10.98
N GLN A 55 9.12 -5.84 10.13
CA GLN A 55 10.51 -5.81 10.59
C GLN A 55 10.86 -4.45 11.24
N PHE A 56 10.39 -3.36 10.63
CA PHE A 56 10.57 -2.03 11.17
C PHE A 56 9.78 -1.85 12.47
N ASP A 57 8.53 -2.29 12.52
CA ASP A 57 7.70 -2.25 13.72
C ASP A 57 8.33 -3.03 14.88
N SER A 58 8.86 -4.24 14.63
CA SER A 58 9.62 -5.00 15.62
C SER A 58 10.84 -4.23 16.12
N TRP A 59 11.62 -3.65 15.20
CA TRP A 59 12.80 -2.87 15.55
C TRP A 59 12.47 -1.64 16.38
N VAL A 60 11.38 -0.91 16.07
CA VAL A 60 10.90 0.22 16.87
C VAL A 60 10.50 -0.23 18.27
N LYS A 61 9.78 -1.35 18.39
CA LYS A 61 9.38 -1.92 19.69
C LYS A 61 10.57 -2.32 20.55
N ASP A 62 11.58 -2.95 19.95
CA ASP A 62 12.81 -3.34 20.65
C ASP A 62 13.61 -2.11 21.12
N MET A 63 13.61 -1.02 20.34
CA MET A 63 14.30 0.22 20.68
C MET A 63 13.57 1.02 21.77
N ALA A 64 12.25 1.12 21.71
CA ALA A 64 11.46 1.94 22.64
C ALA A 64 11.43 1.38 24.07
N GLY A 65 11.77 0.10 24.26
CA GLY A 65 11.54 -0.63 25.50
C GLY A 65 10.04 -0.84 25.78
N PRO A 66 9.66 -1.66 26.78
CA PRO A 66 8.26 -1.73 27.19
C PRO A 66 7.83 -0.36 27.74
N LEU A 67 6.72 0.18 27.21
CA LEU A 67 6.03 1.34 27.80
C LEU A 67 5.56 1.03 29.22
#